data_AF-A0A7C7R9P2-F1
#
_entry.id   AF-A0A7C7R9P2-F1
#
_cell.length_a   1.000
_cell.length_b   1.000
_cell.length_c   1.000
_cell.angle_alpha   90.00
_cell.angle_beta   90.00
_cell.angle_gamma   90.00
#
_symmetry.space_group_name_H-M   'P 1'
#
loop_
_entity.id
_entity.type
_entity.pdbx_description
1 polymer ?
#
loop_
_entity_poly.entity_id
_entity_poly.type
_entity_poly.pdbx_seq_one_letter_code
_entity_poly.pdbx_strand_id
1 'polypeptide(L)' 'MGELILILGGARSGKSRFAVELAKESRRKVTFVATCVPRDGEMRERLLLHQRDRPKTWTTIEEGENLLSLFERGLTGT' A
#
# COMPACT_ATOMS: atom_id res chain seq x y z
N MET A 1 -16.67 -15.14 -0.66
CA MET A 1 -15.81 -14.76 0.47
C MET A 1 -14.49 -14.29 -0.11
N GLY A 2 -13.91 -13.20 0.39
CA GLY A 2 -12.59 -12.71 -0.08
C GLY A 2 -11.44 -13.55 0.48
N GLU A 3 -10.30 -13.54 -0.19
CA GLU A 3 -9.06 -14.15 0.29
C GLU A 3 -8.22 -13.08 1.04
N LEU A 4 -7.69 -13.43 2.20
CA LEU A 4 -6.81 -12.57 2.99
C LEU A 4 -5.42 -13.19 3.05
N ILE A 5 -4.42 -12.45 2.59
CA ILE A 5 -3.02 -12.86 2.58
C ILE A 5 -2.24 -11.98 3.54
N LEU A 6 -1.56 -12.59 4.53
CA LEU A 6 -0.67 -11.90 5.46
C LEU A 6 0.78 -12.16 5.07
N ILE A 7 1.54 -11.08 4.80
CA ILE A 7 2.95 -11.14 4.42
C ILE A 7 3.80 -10.64 5.59
N LEU A 8 4.66 -11.51 6.14
CA LEU A 8 5.52 -11.21 7.30
C LEU A 8 7.02 -11.25 6.94
N GLY A 9 7.86 -10.78 7.86
CA GLY A 9 9.32 -10.75 7.71
C GLY A 9 10.00 -9.52 8.30
N GLY A 10 11.32 -9.59 8.53
CA GLY A 10 12.11 -8.54 9.17
C GLY A 10 12.18 -7.21 8.40
N ALA A 11 12.70 -6.16 9.03
CA ALA A 11 12.89 -4.87 8.36
C ALA A 11 13.74 -5.04 7.09
N ARG A 12 13.36 -4.34 6.00
CA ARG A 12 14.06 -4.38 4.70
C ARG A 12 14.13 -5.75 4.00
N SER A 13 13.31 -6.73 4.42
CA SER A 13 13.25 -8.06 3.78
C SER A 13 12.48 -8.13 2.44
N GLY A 14 12.04 -7.00 1.89
CA GLY A 14 11.36 -6.95 0.59
C GLY A 14 9.84 -7.21 0.58
N LYS A 15 9.18 -7.35 1.75
CA LYS A 15 7.73 -7.63 1.86
C LYS A 15 6.84 -6.75 0.98
N SER A 16 7.03 -5.44 1.07
CA SER A 16 6.21 -4.46 0.33
C SER A 16 6.38 -4.63 -1.18
N ARG A 17 7.60 -4.93 -1.64
CA ARG A 17 7.86 -5.22 -3.05
C ARG A 17 7.16 -6.51 -3.48
N PHE A 18 7.25 -7.57 -2.70
CA PHE A 18 6.55 -8.83 -2.98
C PHE A 18 5.02 -8.65 -3.05
N ALA A 19 4.43 -7.89 -2.11
CA ALA A 19 3.00 -7.59 -2.12
C ALA A 19 2.56 -6.83 -3.39
N VAL A 20 3.39 -5.88 -3.86
CA VAL A 20 3.14 -5.13 -5.10
C VAL A 20 3.20 -6.05 -6.32
N GLU A 21 4.21 -6.92 -6.41
CA GLU A 21 4.30 -7.87 -7.54
C GLU A 21 3.12 -8.85 -7.56
N LEU A 22 2.74 -9.42 -6.41
CA LEU A 22 1.57 -10.29 -6.29
C LEU A 22 0.27 -9.59 -6.74
N ALA A 23 0.08 -8.32 -6.35
CA ALA A 23 -1.07 -7.54 -6.77
C ALA A 23 -1.04 -7.21 -8.27
N LYS A 24 0.14 -6.95 -8.87
CA LYS A 24 0.29 -6.76 -10.32
C LYS A 24 -0.09 -8.04 -11.09
N GLU A 25 0.38 -9.19 -10.63
CA GLU A 25 0.10 -10.50 -11.26
C GLU A 25 -1.39 -10.83 -11.27
N SER A 26 -2.16 -10.32 -10.30
CA SER A 26 -3.61 -10.50 -10.26
C SER A 26 -4.35 -9.91 -11.46
N ARG A 27 -3.76 -8.90 -12.14
CA ARG A 27 -4.36 -8.12 -13.24
C ARG A 27 -5.74 -7.52 -12.92
N ARG A 28 -6.05 -7.32 -11.63
CA ARG A 28 -7.29 -6.69 -11.16
C ARG A 28 -7.10 -5.19 -10.97
N LYS A 29 -8.20 -4.46 -10.75
CA LYS A 29 -8.13 -3.11 -10.20
C LYS A 29 -7.56 -3.21 -8.78
N VAL A 30 -6.58 -2.37 -8.47
CA VAL A 30 -5.89 -2.37 -7.18
C VAL A 30 -6.03 -1.00 -6.54
N THR A 31 -6.46 -1.00 -5.28
CA THR A 31 -6.33 0.14 -4.37
C THR A 31 -5.20 -0.17 -3.38
N PHE A 32 -4.15 0.65 -3.41
CA PHE A 32 -3.04 0.60 -2.46
C PHE A 32 -3.35 1.53 -1.28
N VAL A 33 -3.39 0.98 -0.07
CA VAL A 33 -3.59 1.76 1.16
C VAL A 33 -2.27 1.85 1.91
N ALA A 34 -1.69 3.05 1.97
CA ALA A 34 -0.47 3.34 2.71
C ALA A 34 -0.81 3.82 4.12
N THR A 35 -0.42 3.05 5.14
CA THR A 35 -0.67 3.39 6.55
C THR A 35 0.53 4.04 7.25
N CYS A 36 1.64 4.22 6.54
CA CYS A 36 2.87 4.74 7.12
C CYS A 36 2.83 6.27 7.20
N VAL A 37 3.01 6.81 8.41
CA VAL A 37 3.19 8.26 8.64
C VAL A 37 4.69 8.56 8.80
N PRO A 38 5.31 9.33 7.88
CA PRO A 38 6.74 9.57 7.92
C PRO A 38 7.13 10.46 9.10
N ARG A 39 8.01 9.96 9.97
CA ARG A 39 8.43 10.67 11.20
C ARG A 39 9.75 11.42 11.10
N ASP A 40 10.54 11.13 10.06
CA ASP A 40 11.85 11.73 9.81
C ASP A 40 12.10 11.91 8.30
N GLY A 41 13.19 12.61 7.95
CA GLY A 41 13.55 12.92 6.57
C GLY A 41 13.90 11.68 5.73
N GLU A 42 14.63 10.71 6.32
CA GLU A 42 15.00 9.46 5.64
C GLU A 42 13.76 8.63 5.27
N MET A 43 12.75 8.62 6.14
CA MET A 43 11.48 7.95 5.92
C MET A 43 10.66 8.64 4.83
N ARG A 44 10.68 9.99 4.76
CA ARG A 44 10.04 10.74 3.67
C ARG A 44 10.66 10.43 2.32
N GLU A 45 11.98 10.43 2.22
CA GLU A 45 12.68 10.10 0.97
C GLU A 45 12.35 8.68 0.50
N ARG A 46 12.35 7.71 1.43
CA ARG A 46 11.96 6.33 1.13
C ARG A 46 10.50 6.21 0.72
N LEU A 47 9.59 6.97 1.36
CA LEU A 47 8.19 7.01 0.95
C LEU A 47 8.05 7.49 -0.49
N LEU A 48 8.78 8.55 -0.88
CA LEU A 48 8.77 9.08 -2.25
C LEU A 48 9.28 8.04 -3.26
N LEU A 49 10.34 7.30 -2.94
CA LEU A 49 10.82 6.20 -3.79
C LEU A 49 9.75 5.12 -3.93
N HIS A 50 9.14 4.69 -2.82
CA HIS A 50 8.08 3.69 -2.84
C HIS A 50 6.80 4.16 -3.54
N GLN A 51 6.47 5.44 -3.51
CA GLN A 51 5.35 6.00 -4.27
C GLN A 51 5.64 5.92 -5.78
N ARG A 52 6.89 6.17 -6.21
CA ARG A 52 7.30 6.08 -7.63
C ARG A 52 7.22 4.65 -8.18
N ASP A 53 7.47 3.64 -7.35
CA ASP A 53 7.42 2.23 -7.73
C ASP A 53 5.98 1.70 -7.91
N ARG A 54 4.97 2.46 -7.45
CA ARG A 54 3.56 2.07 -7.59
C ARG A 54 3.09 2.32 -9.03
N PRO A 55 2.37 1.38 -9.65
CA PRO A 55 1.75 1.62 -10.95
C PRO A 55 0.81 2.82 -10.90
N LYS A 56 0.96 3.77 -11.84
CA LYS A 56 0.09 4.95 -11.95
C LYS A 56 -1.39 4.62 -12.18
N THR A 57 -1.68 3.41 -12.62
CA THR A 57 -3.03 2.90 -12.83
C THR A 57 -3.72 2.49 -11.52
N TRP A 58 -2.99 2.43 -10.42
CA TRP A 58 -3.55 2.08 -9.12
C TRP A 58 -4.03 3.31 -8.38
N THR A 59 -5.15 3.15 -7.71
CA THR A 59 -5.61 4.13 -6.72
C THR A 59 -4.71 4.03 -5.50
N THR A 60 -4.14 5.14 -5.06
CA THR A 60 -3.35 5.20 -3.82
C THR A 60 -4.09 6.05 -2.80
N ILE A 61 -4.29 5.50 -1.60
CA ILE A 61 -4.88 6.19 -0.46
C ILE A 61 -3.85 6.20 0.67
N GLU A 62 -3.60 7.35 1.27
CA GLU A 62 -2.75 7.48 2.45
C GLU A 62 -3.65 7.68 3.67
N GLU A 63 -3.69 6.70 4.57
CA GLU A 63 -4.53 6.72 5.77
C GLU A 63 -3.85 5.92 6.88
N GLY A 64 -3.38 6.62 7.91
CA GLY A 64 -2.60 6.02 9.00
C GLY A 64 -3.40 5.64 10.24
N GLU A 65 -4.63 6.15 10.39
CA GLU A 65 -5.34 6.15 11.67
C GLU A 65 -6.67 5.39 11.61
N ASN A 66 -7.48 5.59 10.56
CA ASN A 66 -8.83 5.04 10.49
C ASN A 66 -9.10 4.21 9.22
N LEU A 67 -8.51 3.01 9.17
CA LEU A 67 -8.76 2.04 8.11
C LEU A 67 -10.24 1.64 7.99
N LEU A 68 -10.96 1.55 9.11
CA LEU A 68 -12.38 1.14 9.10
C LEU A 68 -13.21 2.10 8.25
N SER A 69 -13.02 3.41 8.44
CA SER A 69 -13.74 4.43 7.69
C SER A 69 -13.49 4.35 6.17
N LEU A 70 -12.31 3.88 5.74
CA LEU A 70 -12.03 3.67 4.32
C LEU A 70 -12.82 2.50 3.74
N PHE A 71 -12.98 1.43 4.50
CA PHE A 71 -13.80 0.29 4.07
C PHE A 71 -15.28 0.66 3.98
N GLU A 72 -15.80 1.43 4.94
CA GLU A 72 -17.19 1.91 4.94
C GLU A 72 -17.49 2.81 3.73
N ARG A 73 -16.51 3.61 3.29
CA ARG A 73 -16.63 4.49 2.13
C ARG A 73 -16.32 3.79 0.79
N GLY A 74 -15.88 2.53 0.81
CA GLY A 74 -15.70 1.70 -0.39
C GLY A 74 -14.31 1.75 -1.05
N LEU A 75 -13.25 2.16 -0.34
CA LEU A 75 -11.86 2.18 -0.86
C LEU A 75 -11.69 2.95 -2.20
N THR A 76 -12.53 3.94 -2.44
CA THR A 76 -12.43 4.82 -3.59
C THR A 76 -11.41 5.93 -3.31
N GLY A 77 -10.43 6.11 -4.20
CA GLY A 77 -9.55 7.27 -4.16
C GLY A 77 -10.33 8.52 -4.54
N THR A 78 -9.96 9.64 -3.94
CA THR A 78 -10.41 10.97 -4.37
C THR A 78 -9.79 11.32 -5.72
#